data_AF-A0A843H3L8-F1
#
_entry.id   AF-A0A843H3L8-F1
#
_cell.length_a   1.000
_cell.length_b   1.000
_cell.length_c   1.000
_cell.angle_alpha   90.00
_cell.angle_beta   90.00
_cell.angle_gamma   90.00
#
_symmetry.space_group_name_H-M   'P 1'
#
loop_
_entity.id
_entity.type
_entity.pdbx_description
1 polymer ?
#
loop_
_entity_poly.entity_id
_entity_poly.type
_entity_poly.pdbx_seq_one_letter_code
_entity_poly.pdbx_strand_id
1 'polypeptide(L)' 'CKLEEFEDGMTIYGQTIGDGTVESHNDHRLAMAFSLLGLKHDVEVENGECFDVSFPNFIELMGEIGIEMELK' A
#
# COMPACT_ATOMS: atom_id res chain seq x y z
N CYS A 1 -1.45 8.37 -12.19
CA CYS A 1 0.02 8.31 -11.99
C CYS A 1 0.71 8.55 -13.34
N LYS A 2 1.87 9.22 -13.36
CA LYS A 2 2.73 9.37 -14.54
C LYS A 2 4.05 8.69 -14.20
N LEU A 3 4.36 7.64 -14.95
CA LEU A 3 5.56 6.85 -14.79
C LEU A 3 6.05 6.41 -16.17
N GLU A 4 7.32 6.05 -16.25
CA GLU A 4 7.94 5.43 -17.42
C GLU A 4 8.63 4.15 -16.95
N GLU A 5 8.22 3.00 -17.51
CA GLU A 5 8.80 1.69 -17.20
C GLU A 5 9.95 1.37 -18.15
N PHE A 6 10.95 0.69 -17.63
CA PHE A 6 12.12 0.17 -18.33
C PHE A 6 12.29 -1.31 -17.98
N GLU A 7 13.17 -2.01 -18.69
CA GLU A 7 13.38 -3.45 -18.49
C GLU A 7 13.90 -3.78 -17.07
N ASP A 8 14.69 -2.88 -16.48
CA ASP A 8 15.36 -3.04 -15.18
C ASP A 8 14.87 -2.06 -14.11
N GLY A 9 13.77 -1.33 -14.36
CA GLY A 9 13.26 -0.37 -13.39
C GLY A 9 12.17 0.54 -13.91
N MET A 10 11.97 1.67 -13.24
CA MET A 10 10.99 2.69 -13.62
C MET A 10 11.40 4.08 -13.13
N THR A 11 10.98 5.11 -13.85
CA THR A 11 11.02 6.50 -13.41
C THR A 11 9.62 6.93 -12.97
N ILE A 12 9.50 7.43 -11.74
CA ILE A 12 8.25 7.92 -11.18
C ILE A 12 8.27 9.45 -11.16
N TYR A 13 7.26 10.07 -11.79
CA TYR A 13 7.11 11.53 -11.79
C TYR A 13 6.17 11.95 -10.67
N GLY A 14 6.74 12.58 -9.64
CA GLY A 14 6.01 13.04 -8.45
C GLY A 14 4.81 13.91 -8.79
N GLN A 15 3.65 13.54 -8.23
CA GLN A 15 2.35 14.18 -8.44
C GLN A 15 1.54 14.18 -7.16
N THR A 16 0.48 14.98 -7.13
CA THR A 16 -0.56 14.86 -6.11
C THR A 16 -1.28 13.53 -6.28
N ILE A 17 -1.30 12.74 -5.23
CA ILE A 17 -2.09 11.51 -5.14
C ILE A 17 -3.51 11.91 -4.69
N GLY A 18 -4.52 11.20 -5.18
CA GLY A 18 -5.90 11.34 -4.73
C GLY A 18 -6.35 10.09 -3.99
N ASP A 19 -7.53 10.16 -3.42
CA ASP A 19 -8.21 9.03 -2.79
C ASP A 19 -8.57 7.97 -3.84
N GLY A 20 -8.73 6.70 -3.42
CA GLY A 20 -9.17 5.63 -4.31
C GLY A 20 -8.81 4.22 -3.87
N THR A 21 -9.17 3.26 -4.71
CA THR A 21 -8.92 1.83 -4.47
C THR A 21 -7.78 1.33 -5.35
N VAL A 22 -6.91 0.50 -4.79
CA VAL A 22 -5.77 -0.12 -5.51
C VAL A 22 -5.73 -1.62 -5.26
N GLU A 23 -5.29 -2.40 -6.25
CA GLU A 23 -5.18 -3.86 -6.14
C GLU A 23 -3.75 -4.26 -5.73
N SER A 24 -3.61 -5.14 -4.73
CA SER A 24 -2.30 -5.66 -4.30
C SER A 24 -1.70 -6.68 -5.28
N HIS A 25 -2.51 -7.22 -6.18
CA HIS A 25 -2.19 -8.35 -7.06
C HIS A 25 -1.62 -9.57 -6.30
N ASN A 26 -2.06 -9.76 -5.05
CA ASN A 26 -1.56 -10.78 -4.11
C ASN A 26 -0.07 -10.67 -3.76
N ASP A 27 0.57 -9.52 -3.99
CA ASP A 27 1.93 -9.24 -3.50
C ASP A 27 1.84 -8.49 -2.17
N HIS A 28 2.32 -9.15 -1.11
CA HIS A 28 2.35 -8.60 0.25
C HIS A 28 3.09 -7.26 0.35
N ARG A 29 4.11 -7.03 -0.48
CA ARG A 29 4.87 -5.77 -0.48
C ARG A 29 4.06 -4.66 -1.12
N LEU A 30 3.31 -4.95 -2.17
CA LEU A 30 2.40 -3.96 -2.77
C LEU A 30 1.28 -3.62 -1.79
N ALA A 31 0.70 -4.62 -1.11
CA ALA A 31 -0.31 -4.38 -0.08
C ALA A 31 0.19 -3.45 1.03
N MET A 32 1.35 -3.75 1.62
CA MET A 32 1.96 -2.93 2.67
C MET A 32 2.42 -1.55 2.19
N ALA A 33 2.93 -1.44 0.96
CA ALA A 33 3.39 -0.17 0.43
C ALA A 33 2.22 0.78 0.14
N PHE A 34 1.14 0.26 -0.45
CA PHE A 34 -0.04 1.06 -0.76
C PHE A 34 -0.83 1.44 0.49
N SER A 35 -0.86 0.59 1.52
CA SER A 35 -1.56 0.92 2.76
C SER A 35 -1.00 2.17 3.46
N LEU A 36 0.29 2.49 3.26
CA LEU A 36 0.90 3.72 3.78
C LEU A 36 0.39 5.00 3.09
N LEU A 37 -0.20 4.89 1.90
CA LEU A 37 -0.87 6.04 1.26
C LEU A 37 -2.09 6.49 2.08
N GLY A 38 -2.69 5.57 2.84
CA GLY A 38 -3.77 5.80 3.81
C GLY A 38 -3.46 6.87 4.87
N LEU A 39 -2.19 7.17 5.11
CA LEU A 39 -1.77 8.20 6.07
C LEU A 39 -2.13 9.62 5.66
N LYS A 40 -2.37 9.83 4.36
CA LYS A 40 -2.64 11.16 3.79
C LYS A 40 -3.90 11.20 2.92
N HIS A 41 -4.31 10.05 2.38
CA HIS A 41 -5.39 9.90 1.42
C HIS A 41 -6.32 8.78 1.87
N ASP A 42 -7.59 8.84 1.48
CA ASP A 42 -8.51 7.73 1.70
C ASP A 42 -8.23 6.65 0.65
N VAL A 43 -7.47 5.62 1.05
CA VAL A 43 -7.02 4.55 0.16
C VAL A 43 -7.46 3.19 0.67
N GLU A 44 -8.12 2.43 -0.19
CA GLU A 44 -8.50 1.04 0.05
C GLU A 44 -7.61 0.11 -0.78
N VAL A 45 -7.07 -0.93 -0.15
CA VAL A 45 -6.21 -1.91 -0.81
C VAL A 45 -6.96 -3.23 -0.93
N GLU A 46 -7.27 -3.64 -2.16
CA GLU A 46 -7.91 -4.94 -2.42
C GLU A 46 -6.91 -6.08 -2.23
N ASN A 47 -7.40 -7.21 -1.69
CA ASN A 47 -6.60 -8.38 -1.34
C ASN A 47 -5.44 -8.01 -0.39
N GLY A 48 -5.72 -7.15 0.59
CA GLY A 48 -4.74 -6.64 1.56
C GLY A 48 -4.25 -7.71 2.54
N GLU A 49 -5.03 -8.75 2.80
CA GLU A 49 -4.74 -9.85 3.73
C GLU A 49 -3.46 -10.62 3.40
N CYS A 50 -2.93 -10.48 2.18
CA CYS A 50 -1.69 -11.12 1.78
C CYS A 50 -0.46 -10.63 2.58
N PHE A 51 -0.54 -9.52 3.33
CA PHE A 51 0.55 -9.06 4.21
C PHE A 51 1.03 -10.16 5.17
N ASP A 52 0.11 -11.01 5.65
CA ASP A 52 0.35 -12.03 6.68
C ASP A 52 1.38 -13.08 6.23
N VAL A 53 1.57 -13.26 4.93
CA VAL A 53 2.59 -14.16 4.36
C VAL A 53 4.01 -13.77 4.77
N SER A 54 4.27 -12.46 4.93
CA SER A 54 5.61 -11.92 5.21
C SER A 54 5.70 -11.19 6.54
N PHE A 55 4.61 -10.58 6.98
CA PHE A 55 4.58 -9.74 8.16
C PHE A 55 3.26 -9.90 8.94
N PRO A 56 3.08 -11.02 9.67
CA PRO A 56 1.82 -11.35 10.36
C PRO A 56 1.26 -10.26 11.28
N ASN A 57 2.13 -9.56 12.01
CA ASN A 57 1.73 -8.56 13.00
C ASN A 57 1.74 -7.13 12.43
N PHE A 58 1.66 -6.97 11.11
CA PHE A 58 1.80 -5.67 10.47
C PHE A 58 0.78 -4.64 11.00
N ILE A 59 -0.51 -4.96 10.98
CA ILE A 59 -1.57 -4.05 11.45
C ILE A 59 -1.41 -3.69 12.94
N GLU A 60 -1.07 -4.67 13.78
CA GLU A 60 -0.86 -4.45 15.21
C GLU A 60 0.30 -3.48 15.46
N LEU A 61 1.45 -3.71 14.82
CA LEU A 61 2.64 -2.87 14.97
C LEU A 61 2.44 -1.46 14.42
N MET A 62 1.68 -1.33 13.34
CA MET A 62 1.28 -0.03 12.81
C MET A 62 0.41 0.74 13.82
N GLY A 63 -0.50 0.02 14.51
CA GLY A 63 -1.27 0.56 15.63
C GLY A 63 -0.38 1.06 16.78
N GLU A 64 0.69 0.32 17.14
CA GLU A 64 1.62 0.73 18.21
C GLU A 64 2.35 2.06 17.92
N ILE A 65 2.54 2.38 16.64
CA ILE A 65 3.16 3.65 16.20
C ILE A 65 2.12 4.74 15.85
N GLY A 66 0.84 4.51 16.13
CA GLY A 66 -0.23 5.49 15.98
C GLY A 66 -0.89 5.51 14.60
N ILE A 67 -0.79 4.41 13.85
CA ILE A 67 -1.41 4.27 12.53
C ILE A 67 -2.58 3.28 12.65
N GLU A 68 -3.80 3.78 12.46
CA GLU A 68 -5.01 2.96 12.47
C GLU A 68 -5.25 2.36 11.09
N MET A 69 -5.38 1.03 11.03
CA MET A 69 -5.61 0.27 9.81
C MET A 69 -6.65 -0.81 10.11
N GLU A 70 -7.54 -1.08 9.16
CA GLU A 70 -8.59 -2.06 9.28
C GLU A 70 -8.62 -2.99 8.05
N LEU A 71 -8.79 -4.29 8.29
CA LEU A 71 -9.14 -5.24 7.24
C LEU A 71 -10.67 -5.30 7.13
N LYS A 72 -11.18 -5.06 5.92
CA LYS A 72 -12.60 -5.19 5.60
C LYS A 72 -12.90 -6.54 4.95
#